data_AF-A0A5C7Z8N6-F1
#
_entry.id   AF-A0A5C7Z8N6-F1
#
_cell.length_a   1.000
_cell.length_b   1.000
_cell.length_c   1.000
_cell.angle_alpha   90.00
_cell.angle_beta   90.00
_cell.angle_gamma   90.00
#
_symmetry.space_group_name_H-M   'P 1'
#
loop_
_entity.id
_entity.type
_entity.pdbx_description
1 polymer ?
#
loop_
_entity_poly.entity_id
_entity_poly.type
_entity_poly.pdbx_seq_one_letter_code
_entity_poly.pdbx_strand_id
1 'polypeptide(L)'
;MALRCDVTYGGTTHQVVATPVQDPYVQSAVDIADRFLFKPVVVGSGQKIDRVNLYVYLSTRAQPVLVQQAKYLPPFRWPADGAPLSLTGQQYLYAGTLERELMYSCALDRGLP
;
A
#
# COMPACT_ATOMS: atom_id res chain seq x y z
N MET A 1 4.86 5.96 -13.56
CA MET A 1 3.73 5.37 -12.81
C MET A 1 4.20 4.85 -11.47
N ALA A 2 3.49 5.21 -10.40
CA ALA A 2 3.77 4.74 -9.05
C ALA A 2 2.48 4.68 -8.23
N LEU A 3 2.45 3.79 -7.25
CA LEU A 3 1.50 3.81 -6.15
C LEU A 3 2.15 4.57 -4.99
N ARG A 4 1.51 5.62 -4.50
CA ARG A 4 1.91 6.37 -3.31
C ARG A 4 0.91 6.07 -2.21
N CYS A 5 1.41 5.66 -1.06
CA CYS A 5 0.60 5.37 0.12
C CYS A 5 1.09 6.21 1.29
N ASP A 6 0.17 6.93 1.93
CA ASP A 6 0.43 7.55 3.23
C ASP A 6 -0.06 6.59 4.30
N VAL A 7 0.86 6.13 5.16
CA VAL A 7 0.60 5.14 6.21
C VAL A 7 0.88 5.78 7.57
N THR A 8 -0.17 5.99 8.37
CA THR A 8 -0.09 6.67 9.65
C THR A 8 -0.21 5.68 10.81
N TYR A 9 0.71 5.77 11.76
CA TYR A 9 0.67 5.05 13.02
C TYR A 9 1.11 5.96 14.17
N GLY A 10 0.35 5.99 15.26
CA GLY A 10 0.70 6.78 16.45
C GLY A 10 0.92 8.27 16.16
N GLY A 11 0.17 8.84 15.21
CA GLY A 11 0.31 10.24 14.77
C GLY A 11 1.47 10.52 13.81
N THR A 12 2.30 9.53 13.47
CA THR A 12 3.40 9.68 12.51
C THR A 12 3.02 9.06 11.17
N THR A 13 3.19 9.81 10.08
CA THR A 13 2.91 9.34 8.71
C THR A 13 4.18 8.96 7.98
N HIS A 14 4.20 7.75 7.44
CA HIS A 14 5.23 7.21 6.56
C HIS A 14 4.72 7.23 5.12
N GLN A 15 5.49 7.83 4.20
CA GLN A 15 5.18 7.76 2.78
C GLN A 15 5.84 6.52 2.15
N VAL A 16 5.04 5.60 1.65
CA VAL A 16 5.48 4.39 0.97
C VAL A 16 5.18 4.50 -0.52
N VAL A 17 6.20 4.30 -1.36
CA VAL A 17 6.06 4.36 -2.82
C VAL A 17 6.42 3.01 -3.43
N ALA A 18 5.56 2.49 -4.30
CA ALA A 18 5.79 1.27 -5.07
C ALA A 18 5.66 1.53 -6.57
N THR A 19 6.63 1.08 -7.34
CA THR A 19 6.60 1.12 -8.81
C THR A 19 6.18 -0.24 -9.38
N PRO A 20 5.60 -0.29 -10.59
CA PRO A 20 5.24 -1.55 -11.23
C PRO A 20 6.46 -2.47 -11.41
N VAL A 21 6.31 -3.73 -11.01
CA VAL A 21 7.30 -4.79 -11.20
C VAL A 21 6.70 -5.98 -11.94
N GLN A 22 7.54 -6.74 -12.64
CA GLN A 22 7.13 -8.01 -13.25
C GLN A 22 7.16 -9.16 -12.24
N ASP A 23 8.17 -9.20 -11.37
CA ASP A 23 8.28 -10.19 -10.30
C ASP A 23 7.75 -9.62 -8.97
N PRO A 24 6.60 -10.09 -8.45
CA PRO A 24 6.04 -9.61 -7.19
C PRO A 24 6.79 -10.10 -5.94
N TYR A 25 7.65 -11.11 -6.04
CA TYR A 25 8.27 -11.76 -4.88
C TYR A 25 9.48 -11.00 -4.34
N VAL A 26 10.10 -10.14 -5.16
CA VAL A 26 11.26 -9.32 -4.76
C VAL A 26 10.88 -8.10 -3.90
N GLN A 27 9.58 -7.84 -3.70
CA GLN A 27 9.12 -6.68 -2.93
C GLN A 27 9.16 -6.95 -1.42
N SER A 28 9.99 -6.18 -0.72
CA SER A 28 10.05 -6.16 0.74
C SER A 28 8.89 -5.38 1.34
N ALA A 29 8.45 -5.78 2.53
CA ALA A 29 7.53 -4.97 3.32
C ALA A 29 8.29 -3.80 3.97
N VAL A 30 7.62 -2.67 4.15
CA VAL A 30 8.13 -1.51 4.87
C VAL A 30 7.74 -1.62 6.34
N ASP A 31 8.72 -1.48 7.23
CA ASP A 31 8.45 -1.41 8.67
C ASP A 31 7.80 -0.08 9.04
N ILE A 32 6.73 -0.16 9.84
CA ILE A 32 5.99 0.97 10.39
C ILE A 32 6.09 0.88 11.91
N ALA A 33 7.10 1.60 12.45
CA ALA A 33 7.37 1.78 13.88
C ALA A 33 7.55 0.47 14.68
N ASP A 34 8.14 -0.56 14.08
CA ASP A 34 8.29 -1.92 14.63
C ASP A 34 6.96 -2.59 14.99
N ARG A 35 5.83 -2.06 14.49
CA ARG A 35 4.47 -2.48 14.89
C ARG A 35 3.73 -3.14 13.75
N PHE A 36 3.83 -2.56 12.56
CA PHE A 36 3.21 -3.11 11.37
C PHE A 36 4.22 -3.23 10.25
N LEU A 37 3.97 -4.14 9.33
CA LEU A 37 4.66 -4.19 8.05
C LEU A 37 3.64 -3.85 6.96
N PHE A 38 3.92 -2.83 6.16
CA PHE A 38 3.11 -2.43 5.03
C PHE A 38 3.79 -2.85 3.74
N LYS A 39 3.14 -3.73 2.96
CA LYS A 39 3.71 -4.27 1.71
C LYS A 39 2.78 -3.96 0.53
N PRO A 40 3.01 -2.86 -0.20
CA PRO A 40 2.38 -2.63 -1.49
C PRO A 40 3.12 -3.40 -2.59
N VAL A 41 2.36 -4.10 -3.43
CA VAL A 41 2.89 -4.81 -4.60
C VAL A 41 2.12 -4.37 -5.82
N VAL A 42 2.78 -3.64 -6.72
CA VAL A 42 2.22 -3.21 -7.99
C VAL A 42 2.79 -4.10 -9.08
N VAL A 43 1.94 -4.91 -9.72
CA VAL A 43 2.35 -5.78 -10.83
C VAL A 43 1.97 -5.11 -12.13
N GLY A 44 2.93 -5.00 -13.05
CA GLY A 44 2.71 -4.39 -14.35
C GLY A 44 4.00 -4.17 -15.12
N SER A 45 3.87 -3.53 -16.29
CA SER A 45 4.99 -3.21 -17.17
C SER A 45 4.79 -1.86 -17.85
N GLY A 46 5.80 -0.99 -17.82
CA GLY A 46 5.73 0.34 -18.42
C GLY A 46 4.60 1.18 -17.81
N GLN A 47 3.64 1.59 -18.63
CA GLN A 47 2.46 2.36 -18.21
C GLN A 47 1.20 1.49 -17.95
N LYS A 48 1.35 0.16 -17.90
CA LYS A 48 0.25 -0.76 -17.63
C LYS A 48 0.38 -1.32 -16.22
N ILE A 49 -0.72 -1.27 -15.46
CA ILE A 49 -0.84 -1.93 -14.15
C ILE A 49 -1.82 -3.09 -14.33
N ASP A 50 -1.35 -4.30 -14.06
CA ASP A 50 -2.14 -5.54 -14.15
C ASP A 50 -2.88 -5.85 -12.84
N ARG A 51 -2.27 -5.50 -11.70
CA ARG A 51 -2.90 -5.58 -10.36
C ARG A 51 -2.12 -4.80 -9.32
N VAL A 52 -2.82 -4.36 -8.29
CA VAL A 52 -2.22 -3.86 -7.05
C VAL A 52 -2.65 -4.77 -5.91
N ASN A 53 -1.70 -5.30 -5.14
CA ASN A 53 -1.99 -5.98 -3.88
C ASN A 53 -1.41 -5.16 -2.73
N LEU A 54 -2.21 -4.94 -1.70
CA LEU A 54 -1.78 -4.34 -0.44
C LEU A 54 -1.86 -5.39 0.64
N TYR A 55 -0.79 -5.50 1.41
CA TYR A 55 -0.75 -6.35 2.60
C TYR A 55 -0.35 -5.51 3.80
N VAL A 56 -1.09 -5.68 4.89
CA VAL A 56 -0.72 -5.14 6.20
C VAL A 56 -0.52 -6.31 7.14
N TYR A 57 0.65 -6.38 7.76
CA TYR A 57 0.96 -7.37 8.78
C TYR A 57 1.14 -6.68 10.13
N LEU A 58 0.73 -7.34 11.20
CA LEU A 58 1.13 -7.01 12.55
C LEU A 58 2.49 -7.66 12.83
N SER A 59 3.45 -6.88 13.30
CA SER A 59 4.75 -7.37 13.75
C SER A 59 4.58 -8.10 15.09
N THR A 60 5.05 -9.34 15.18
CA THR A 60 5.05 -10.12 16.43
C THR A 60 6.43 -10.73 16.65
N ARG A 61 6.71 -11.19 17.88
CA ARG A 61 8.00 -11.80 18.24
C ARG A 61 8.31 -13.09 17.47
N ALA A 62 7.28 -13.84 17.10
CA ALA A 62 7.45 -15.12 16.41
C ALA A 62 7.56 -14.90 14.90
N GLN A 63 6.50 -14.35 14.30
CA GLN A 63 6.45 -14.03 12.88
C GLN A 63 5.39 -12.95 12.61
N PRO A 64 5.53 -12.16 11.54
CA PRO A 64 4.48 -11.24 11.12
C PRO A 64 3.17 -11.98 10.83
N VAL A 65 2.05 -11.42 11.28
CA VAL A 65 0.70 -11.97 11.10
C VAL A 65 -0.07 -11.07 10.13
N LEU A 66 -0.66 -11.64 9.09
CA LEU A 66 -1.46 -10.87 8.13
C LEU A 66 -2.73 -10.32 8.81
N VAL A 67 -2.91 -9.00 8.78
CA VAL A 67 -4.10 -8.30 9.29
C VAL A 67 -5.07 -8.02 8.16
N GLN A 68 -4.56 -7.56 7.01
CA GLN A 68 -5.39 -7.27 5.83
C GLN A 68 -4.64 -7.62 4.56
N GLN A 69 -5.39 -8.16 3.60
CA GLN A 69 -4.99 -8.24 2.19
C GLN A 69 -6.07 -7.61 1.33
N ALA A 70 -5.70 -6.65 0.50
CA ALA A 70 -6.58 -6.01 -0.48
C ALA A 70 -5.99 -6.18 -1.88
N LYS A 71 -6.85 -6.46 -2.87
CA LYS A 71 -6.46 -6.65 -4.26
C LYS A 71 -7.32 -5.78 -5.16
N TYR A 72 -6.66 -4.98 -6.00
CA TYR A 72 -7.27 -4.10 -6.97
C TYR A 72 -6.87 -4.52 -8.37
N LEU A 73 -7.87 -4.64 -9.25
CA LEU A 73 -7.71 -5.09 -10.63
C LEU A 73 -8.17 -3.98 -11.59
N PRO A 74 -7.62 -3.91 -12.81
CA PRO A 74 -8.13 -3.04 -13.86
C PRO A 74 -9.58 -3.42 -14.24
N PRO A 75 -10.34 -2.50 -14.87
CA PRO A 75 -9.91 -1.19 -15.34
C PRO A 75 -9.87 -0.13 -14.23
N PHE A 76 -8.76 0.61 -14.17
CA PHE A 76 -8.61 1.78 -13.31
C PHE A 76 -9.23 3.01 -13.97
N ARG A 77 -10.24 3.62 -13.32
CA ARG A 77 -10.94 4.81 -13.82
C ARG A 77 -10.17 6.08 -13.47
N TRP A 78 -9.18 6.40 -14.28
CA TRP A 78 -8.34 7.58 -14.06
C TRP A 78 -9.14 8.89 -14.20
N PRO A 79 -8.88 9.88 -13.33
CA PRO A 79 -9.39 11.23 -13.49
C PRO A 79 -8.98 11.84 -14.84
N ALA A 80 -9.89 12.60 -15.45
CA ALA A 80 -9.66 13.23 -16.76
C ALA A 80 -8.68 14.43 -16.68
N ASP A 81 -8.61 15.06 -15.51
CA ASP A 81 -7.74 16.21 -15.19
C ASP A 81 -6.28 15.80 -14.90
N GLY A 82 -5.96 14.50 -14.93
CA GLY A 82 -4.63 13.99 -14.66
C GLY A 82 -4.28 13.90 -13.18
N ALA A 83 -5.23 14.15 -12.27
CA ALA A 83 -5.01 13.98 -10.84
C ALA A 83 -4.70 12.50 -10.50
N PRO A 84 -3.98 12.24 -9.38
CA PRO A 84 -3.79 10.89 -8.88
C PRO A 84 -5.14 10.19 -8.65
N LEU A 85 -5.22 8.92 -9.07
CA LEU A 85 -6.39 8.09 -8.83
C LEU A 85 -6.36 7.60 -7.38
N SER A 86 -7.29 8.08 -6.54
CA SER A 86 -7.51 7.52 -5.20
C SER A 86 -7.94 6.06 -5.31
N LEU A 87 -7.08 5.13 -4.90
CA LEU A 87 -7.28 3.69 -5.09
C LEU A 87 -8.06 3.09 -3.92
N THR A 88 -7.75 3.52 -2.69
CA THR A 88 -8.26 2.88 -1.47
C THR A 88 -9.23 3.77 -0.69
N GLY A 89 -9.23 5.09 -0.91
CA GLY A 89 -9.71 6.02 0.12
C GLY A 89 -8.93 5.87 1.44
N GLN A 90 -9.47 6.41 2.54
CA GLN A 90 -8.90 6.21 3.87
C GLN A 90 -9.32 4.85 4.44
N GLN A 91 -8.35 4.05 4.86
CA GLN A 91 -8.52 2.75 5.50
C GLN A 91 -8.07 2.84 6.96
N TYR A 92 -8.75 2.09 7.84
CA TYR A 92 -8.46 2.00 9.27
C TYR A 92 -8.35 0.54 9.67
N LEU A 93 -7.25 0.16 10.32
CA LEU A 93 -6.96 -1.19 10.75
C LEU A 93 -6.62 -1.17 12.23
N TYR A 94 -7.23 -2.08 12.99
CA TYR A 94 -6.99 -2.22 14.42
C TYR A 94 -6.46 -3.63 14.68
N ALA A 95 -5.27 -3.76 15.25
CA ALA A 95 -4.68 -5.06 15.55
C ALA A 95 -3.66 -5.03 16.69
N GLY A 96 -3.48 -6.17 17.37
CA GLY A 96 -2.47 -6.32 18.42
C GLY A 96 -2.92 -5.77 19.78
N THR A 97 -1.96 -5.57 20.67
CA THR A 97 -2.24 -5.12 22.05
C THR A 97 -2.74 -3.68 22.07
N LEU A 98 -3.77 -3.42 22.88
CA LEU A 98 -4.41 -2.10 23.02
C LEU A 98 -5.03 -1.56 21.73
N GLU A 99 -5.48 -2.44 20.83
CA GLU A 99 -6.18 -2.05 19.58
C GLU A 99 -5.41 -1.00 18.77
N ARG A 100 -4.10 -1.20 18.61
CA ARG A 100 -3.24 -0.31 17.83
C ARG A 100 -3.87 -0.02 16.47
N GLU A 101 -4.06 1.27 16.22
CA GLU A 101 -4.63 1.78 14.98
C GLU A 101 -3.52 2.06 13.96
N LEU A 102 -3.67 1.49 12.77
CA LEU A 102 -2.96 1.88 11.57
C LEU A 102 -3.95 2.44 10.56
N MET A 103 -3.65 3.61 10.03
CA MET A 103 -4.43 4.24 8.98
C MET A 103 -3.62 4.25 7.68
N TYR A 104 -4.25 4.04 6.53
CA TYR A 104 -3.57 4.31 5.27
C TYR A 104 -4.52 4.80 4.17
N SER A 105 -3.96 5.53 3.22
CA SER A 105 -4.59 5.77 1.93
C SER A 105 -3.56 5.62 0.83
N CYS A 106 -3.96 5.07 -0.30
CA CYS A 106 -3.10 4.91 -1.47
C CYS A 106 -3.73 5.54 -2.71
N ALA A 107 -2.91 6.21 -3.49
CA ALA A 107 -3.26 6.76 -4.80
C ALA A 107 -2.28 6.28 -5.87
N LEU A 108 -2.81 6.02 -7.06
CA LEU A 108 -2.03 5.74 -8.26
C LEU A 108 -1.72 7.04 -8.98
N ASP A 109 -0.45 7.23 -9.30
CA ASP A 109 0.09 8.38 -10.00
C ASP A 109 0.67 7.90 -11.33
N ARG A 110 0.40 8.62 -12.43
CA ARG A 110 0.98 8.31 -13.74
C ARG A 110 2.49 8.62 -13.77
N GLY A 111 3.00 9.38 -12.80
CA GLY A 111 4.33 10.00 -12.83
C GLY A 111 4.29 11.22 -13.74
N LEU A 112 5.05 12.26 -13.41
CA LEU A 112 5.25 13.36 -14.36
C LEU A 112 5.91 12.81 -15.64
N PRO A 113 5.56 13.34 -16.82
CA PRO A 113 6.26 13.05 -18.07
C PRO A 113 7.76 13.36 -17.97
#